data_AF-A0A350ABS4-F1
#
_entry.id   AF-A0A350ABS4-F1
#
_cell.length_a   1.000
_cell.length_b   1.000
_cell.length_c   1.000
_cell.angle_alpha   90.00
_cell.angle_beta   90.00
_cell.angle_gamma   90.00
#
_symmetry.space_group_name_H-M   'P 1'
#
loop_
_entity.id
_entity.type
_entity.pdbx_description
1 polymer ?
#
loop_
_entity_poly.entity_id
_entity_poly.type
_entity_poly.pdbx_seq_one_letter_code
_entity_poly.pdbx_strand_id
1 'polypeptide(L)'
;TVRDLLDQGVPGEVIRFVFLQTYFGKPMDWTEEKARQAEATLRKWRGLVAGIEPAPSPAPAVIEALCDDLNTAGALAALHAVAGDPALLLASAQFMGLLQPEMGDWTQTAFDLAPLANKLSALREAALLSKDFNAVDALKSALVAAGVEVRMSKAGVDLTPGTGFDAAKLEGL
;
A
#
# COMPACT_ATOMS: atom_id res chain seq x y z
N THR A 1 24.33 -3.62 -3.06
CA THR A 1 24.45 -2.48 -2.12
C THR A 1 23.14 -1.71 -2.09
N VAL A 2 22.94 -0.76 -1.16
CA VAL A 2 21.74 0.11 -1.18
C VAL A 2 21.66 0.90 -2.48
N ARG A 3 22.81 1.34 -3.01
CA ARG A 3 22.89 2.05 -4.29
C ARG A 3 22.37 1.17 -5.44
N ASP A 4 22.80 -0.09 -5.50
CA ASP A 4 22.35 -1.02 -6.56
C ASP A 4 20.83 -1.24 -6.51
N LEU A 5 20.22 -1.30 -5.33
CA LEU A 5 18.76 -1.44 -5.18
C LEU A 5 18.00 -0.19 -5.65
N LEU A 6 18.53 1.00 -5.34
CA LEU A 6 17.97 2.25 -5.84
C LEU A 6 18.11 2.34 -7.37
N ASP A 7 19.24 1.93 -7.94
CA ASP A 7 19.47 1.91 -9.38
C ASP A 7 18.57 0.88 -10.10
N GLN A 8 18.13 -0.17 -9.40
CA GLN A 8 17.12 -1.13 -9.86
C GLN A 8 15.67 -0.60 -9.74
N GLY A 9 15.49 0.62 -9.22
CA GLY A 9 14.17 1.24 -9.07
C GLY A 9 13.43 0.88 -7.79
N VAL A 10 14.08 0.21 -6.83
CA VAL A 10 13.46 -0.09 -5.53
C VAL A 10 13.35 1.21 -4.71
N PRO A 11 12.16 1.61 -4.24
CA PRO A 11 12.02 2.83 -3.45
C PRO A 11 12.77 2.76 -2.12
N GLY A 12 13.41 3.86 -1.71
CA GLY A 12 14.16 3.92 -0.46
C GLY A 12 13.33 3.56 0.79
N GLU A 13 12.04 3.91 0.77
CA GLU A 13 11.09 3.53 1.82
C GLU A 13 10.86 2.01 1.90
N VAL A 14 10.77 1.34 0.75
CA VAL A 14 10.66 -0.13 0.66
C VAL A 14 11.92 -0.78 1.22
N ILE A 15 13.10 -0.25 0.86
CA ILE A 15 14.37 -0.75 1.39
C ILE A 15 14.39 -0.63 2.92
N ARG A 16 14.02 0.55 3.45
CA ARG A 16 13.94 0.79 4.90
C ARG A 16 12.98 -0.19 5.57
N PHE A 17 11.82 -0.44 5.00
CA PHE A 17 10.84 -1.36 5.57
C PHE A 17 11.37 -2.79 5.68
N VAL A 18 12.01 -3.32 4.63
CA VAL A 18 12.64 -4.65 4.68
C VAL A 18 13.73 -4.70 5.75
N PHE A 19 14.50 -3.63 5.92
CA PHE A 19 15.55 -3.57 6.94
C PHE A 19 14.94 -3.60 8.35
N LEU A 20 13.81 -2.93 8.57
CA LEU A 20 13.10 -2.95 9.86
C LEU A 20 12.47 -4.31 10.19
N GLN A 21 12.27 -5.20 9.20
CA GLN A 21 11.81 -6.58 9.45
C GLN A 21 12.92 -7.47 10.01
N THR A 22 14.19 -7.11 9.80
CA THR A 22 15.34 -7.91 10.22
C THR A 22 15.85 -7.41 11.56
N TYR A 23 15.99 -8.31 12.54
CA TYR A 23 16.57 -7.95 13.83
C TYR A 23 18.01 -7.45 13.65
N PHE A 24 18.36 -6.34 14.30
CA PHE A 24 19.61 -5.58 14.06
C PHE A 24 20.91 -6.39 14.25
N GLY A 25 20.86 -7.52 14.98
CA GLY A 25 21.99 -8.42 15.20
C GLY A 25 22.10 -9.60 14.21
N LYS A 26 21.21 -9.72 13.22
CA LYS A 26 21.23 -10.80 12.22
C LYS A 26 21.85 -10.33 10.89
N PRO A 27 22.56 -11.21 10.17
CA PRO A 27 23.00 -10.89 8.81
C PRO A 27 21.79 -10.57 7.94
N MET A 28 21.96 -9.55 7.08
CA MET A 28 20.90 -9.01 6.22
C MET A 28 20.24 -10.12 5.39
N ASP A 29 18.92 -10.23 5.50
CA ASP A 29 18.11 -11.23 4.78
C ASP A 29 17.23 -10.52 3.74
N TRP A 30 17.89 -9.88 2.77
CA TRP A 30 17.22 -9.26 1.63
C TRP A 30 16.81 -10.31 0.60
N THR A 31 15.55 -10.30 0.19
CA THR A 31 15.05 -11.07 -0.95
C THR A 31 14.09 -10.22 -1.79
N GLU A 32 14.01 -10.51 -3.10
CA GLU A 32 13.04 -9.84 -3.98
C GLU A 32 11.60 -10.00 -3.49
N GLU A 33 11.27 -11.18 -2.93
CA GLU A 33 9.94 -11.44 -2.40
C GLU A 33 9.63 -10.56 -1.17
N LYS A 34 10.60 -10.34 -0.26
CA LYS A 34 10.41 -9.41 0.86
C LYS A 34 10.25 -7.97 0.39
N ALA A 35 11.04 -7.56 -0.61
CA ALA A 35 10.91 -6.22 -1.19
C ALA A 35 9.51 -6.02 -1.79
N ARG A 36 9.01 -7.01 -2.55
CA ARG A 36 7.65 -7.01 -3.10
C ARG A 36 6.59 -6.93 -2.00
N GLN A 37 6.69 -7.76 -0.95
CA GLN A 37 5.72 -7.72 0.16
C GLN A 37 5.74 -6.38 0.92
N ALA A 38 6.92 -5.82 1.13
CA ALA A 38 7.11 -4.51 1.75
C ALA A 38 6.47 -3.40 0.91
N GLU A 39 6.72 -3.41 -0.41
CA GLU A 39 6.11 -2.47 -1.34
C GLU A 39 4.58 -2.55 -1.32
N ALA A 40 4.00 -3.75 -1.38
CA ALA A 40 2.55 -3.94 -1.31
C ALA A 40 1.96 -3.36 -0.03
N THR A 41 2.61 -3.65 1.10
CA THR A 41 2.19 -3.15 2.42
C THR A 41 2.20 -1.63 2.46
N LEU A 42 3.29 -1.01 2.00
CA LEU A 42 3.44 0.44 2.00
C LEU A 42 2.46 1.13 1.03
N ARG A 43 2.23 0.59 -0.17
CA ARG A 43 1.21 1.11 -1.10
C ARG A 43 -0.17 1.12 -0.46
N LYS A 44 -0.56 -0.01 0.15
CA LYS A 44 -1.82 -0.15 0.85
C LYS A 44 -1.93 0.86 2.00
N TRP A 45 -0.90 1.00 2.82
CA TRP A 45 -0.91 1.96 3.93
C TRP A 45 -0.98 3.40 3.44
N ARG A 46 -0.22 3.77 2.41
CA ARG A 46 -0.29 5.10 1.77
C ARG A 46 -1.69 5.42 1.25
N GLY A 47 -2.38 4.44 0.67
CA GLY A 47 -3.79 4.59 0.27
C GLY A 47 -4.74 4.79 1.46
N LEU A 48 -4.53 4.08 2.58
CA LEU A 48 -5.36 4.22 3.78
C LEU A 48 -5.24 5.59 4.46
N VAL A 49 -4.04 6.18 4.43
CA VAL A 49 -3.72 7.45 5.12
C VAL A 49 -3.79 8.67 4.21
N ALA A 50 -4.16 8.51 2.94
CA ALA A 50 -4.25 9.61 1.99
C ALA A 50 -5.26 10.67 2.45
N GLY A 51 -4.81 11.92 2.60
CA GLY A 51 -5.65 13.03 3.08
C GLY A 51 -6.03 12.96 4.56
N ILE A 52 -5.40 12.07 5.33
CA ILE A 52 -5.62 11.93 6.78
C ILE A 52 -4.52 12.68 7.54
N GLU A 53 -4.91 13.42 8.56
CA GLU A 53 -3.97 14.01 9.52
C GLU A 53 -3.54 12.97 10.57
N PRO A 54 -2.26 12.94 10.96
CA PRO A 54 -1.78 11.99 11.95
C PRO A 54 -2.43 12.23 13.32
N ALA A 55 -2.64 11.13 14.06
CA ALA A 55 -3.00 11.24 15.47
C ALA A 55 -1.92 11.99 16.27
N PRO A 56 -2.25 12.61 17.42
CA PRO A 56 -1.28 13.37 18.22
C PRO A 56 -0.11 12.54 18.77
N SER A 57 -0.25 11.22 18.82
CA SER A 57 0.77 10.31 19.32
C SER A 57 0.71 8.94 18.62
N PRO A 58 1.83 8.20 18.56
CA PRO A 58 1.85 6.81 18.11
C PRO A 58 0.98 5.90 18.98
N ALA A 59 0.66 4.71 18.45
CA ALA A 59 0.05 3.65 19.21
C ALA A 59 0.98 3.20 20.35
N PRO A 60 0.47 3.03 21.60
CA PRO A 60 1.28 2.57 22.73
C PRO A 60 2.01 1.26 22.43
N ALA A 61 1.36 0.31 21.76
CA ALA A 61 1.97 -0.97 21.38
C ALA A 61 3.22 -0.83 20.47
N VAL A 62 3.30 0.22 19.65
CA VAL A 62 4.50 0.50 18.83
C VAL A 62 5.63 1.00 19.72
N ILE A 63 5.34 1.87 20.68
CA ILE A 63 6.33 2.40 21.63
C ILE A 63 6.83 1.28 22.53
N GLU A 64 5.93 0.48 23.10
CA GLU A 64 6.24 -0.67 23.97
C GLU A 64 7.15 -1.67 23.26
N ALA A 65 6.86 -2.02 22.00
CA ALA A 65 7.72 -2.90 21.22
C ALA A 65 9.11 -2.30 21.00
N LEU A 66 9.23 -1.01 20.71
CA LEU A 66 10.54 -0.36 20.54
C LEU A 66 11.31 -0.22 21.86
N CYS A 67 10.63 -0.07 22.99
CA CYS A 67 11.24 -0.08 24.31
C CYS A 67 11.78 -1.46 24.71
N ASP A 68 11.21 -2.54 24.17
CA ASP A 68 11.71 -3.90 24.29
C ASP A 68 12.84 -4.15 23.27
N ASP A 69 14.05 -3.69 23.60
CA ASP A 69 15.27 -3.94 22.83
C ASP A 69 15.19 -3.55 21.34
N LEU A 70 14.56 -2.40 21.05
CA LEU A 70 14.36 -1.92 19.68
C LEU A 70 13.72 -2.99 18.77
N ASN A 71 12.74 -3.73 19.27
CA ASN A 71 12.04 -4.78 18.53
C ASN A 71 11.17 -4.19 17.41
N THR A 72 11.81 -3.86 16.29
CA THR A 72 11.18 -3.29 15.10
C THR A 72 10.21 -4.28 14.43
N ALA A 73 10.46 -5.58 14.53
CA ALA A 73 9.53 -6.59 14.03
C ALA A 73 8.20 -6.56 14.81
N GLY A 74 8.26 -6.46 16.13
CA GLY A 74 7.09 -6.27 16.99
C GLY A 74 6.38 -4.94 16.72
N ALA A 75 7.14 -3.86 16.52
CA ALA A 75 6.58 -2.56 16.17
C ALA A 75 5.87 -2.57 14.82
N LEU A 76 6.43 -3.23 13.79
CA LEU A 76 5.76 -3.43 12.50
C LEU A 76 4.48 -4.28 12.63
N ALA A 77 4.49 -5.33 13.46
CA ALA A 77 3.28 -6.11 13.75
C ALA A 77 2.19 -5.25 14.41
N ALA A 78 2.57 -4.34 15.31
CA ALA A 78 1.65 -3.38 15.91
C ALA A 78 1.10 -2.39 14.87
N LEU A 79 1.90 -1.93 13.90
CA LEU A 79 1.40 -1.13 12.76
C LEU A 79 0.33 -1.88 11.95
N HIS A 80 0.55 -3.15 11.65
CA HIS A 80 -0.47 -3.98 10.98
C HIS A 80 -1.76 -4.08 11.79
N ALA A 81 -1.67 -4.21 13.12
CA ALA A 81 -2.84 -4.30 13.99
C ALA A 81 -3.66 -3.00 14.04
N VAL A 82 -3.00 -1.83 13.96
CA VAL A 82 -3.67 -0.52 13.96
C VAL A 82 -4.05 -0.02 12.56
N ALA A 83 -3.84 -0.81 11.50
CA ALA A 83 -4.15 -0.38 10.13
C ALA A 83 -5.64 -0.09 9.87
N GLY A 84 -6.53 -0.49 10.78
CA GLY A 84 -7.96 -0.12 10.77
C GLY A 84 -8.24 1.31 11.26
N ASP A 85 -7.27 1.98 11.86
CA ASP A 85 -7.32 3.39 12.30
C ASP A 85 -6.24 4.18 11.53
N PRO A 86 -6.61 4.84 10.41
CA PRO A 86 -5.64 5.52 9.55
C PRO A 86 -4.82 6.62 10.23
N ALA A 87 -5.43 7.41 11.12
CA ALA A 87 -4.74 8.50 11.81
C ALA A 87 -3.69 7.95 12.78
N LEU A 88 -4.04 6.88 13.50
CA LEU A 88 -3.13 6.20 14.41
C LEU A 88 -2.01 5.45 13.67
N LEU A 89 -2.35 4.80 12.55
CA LEU A 89 -1.37 4.17 11.65
C LEU A 89 -0.35 5.19 11.17
N LEU A 90 -0.81 6.35 10.68
CA LEU A 90 0.05 7.40 10.13
C LEU A 90 1.04 7.91 11.18
N ALA A 91 0.54 8.31 12.36
CA ALA A 91 1.39 8.80 13.46
C ALA A 91 2.43 7.75 13.89
N SER A 92 2.00 6.48 13.96
CA SER A 92 2.89 5.38 14.38
C SER A 92 3.95 5.03 13.33
N ALA A 93 3.57 5.03 12.05
CA ALA A 93 4.51 4.77 10.96
C ALA A 93 5.53 5.92 10.82
N GLN A 94 5.08 7.17 10.92
CA GLN A 94 5.96 8.35 10.88
C GLN A 94 6.97 8.35 12.03
N PHE A 95 6.56 7.92 13.22
CA PHE A 95 7.47 7.74 14.35
C PHE A 95 8.60 6.74 14.05
N MET A 96 8.35 5.72 13.23
CA MET A 96 9.36 4.76 12.75
C MET A 96 10.12 5.24 11.49
N GLY A 97 9.80 6.44 10.98
CA GLY A 97 10.39 6.98 9.74
C GLY A 97 9.83 6.34 8.47
N LEU A 98 8.58 5.90 8.49
CA LEU A 98 7.81 5.40 7.35
C LEU A 98 6.63 6.34 7.09
N LEU A 99 6.06 6.32 5.89
CA LEU A 99 4.92 7.14 5.49
C LEU A 99 5.15 8.64 5.65
N GLN A 100 6.42 9.08 5.59
CA GLN A 100 6.75 10.49 5.60
C GLN A 100 6.18 11.16 4.34
N PRO A 101 5.71 12.43 4.43
CA PRO A 101 5.15 13.15 3.29
C PRO A 101 6.10 13.16 2.08
N GLU A 102 7.39 13.38 2.30
CA GLU A 102 8.43 13.46 1.27
C GLU A 102 8.82 12.12 0.65
N MET A 103 8.34 11.00 1.20
CA MET A 103 8.64 9.64 0.70
C MET A 103 7.53 9.09 -0.21
N GLY A 104 6.46 9.84 -0.49
CA GLY A 104 5.28 9.33 -1.18
C GLY A 104 5.36 9.21 -2.70
N ASP A 105 6.31 9.88 -3.34
CA ASP A 105 6.31 10.07 -4.80
C ASP A 105 6.35 8.76 -5.59
N TRP A 106 7.02 7.73 -5.07
CA TRP A 106 7.12 6.42 -5.72
C TRP A 106 5.78 5.67 -5.82
N THR A 107 4.77 6.09 -5.04
CA THR A 107 3.42 5.52 -5.12
C THR A 107 2.57 6.14 -6.21
N GLN A 108 2.95 7.31 -6.72
CA GLN A 108 2.22 7.95 -7.81
C GLN A 108 2.44 7.14 -9.08
N THR A 109 1.35 6.64 -9.66
CA THR A 109 1.37 6.10 -11.01
C THR A 109 1.22 7.23 -12.01
N ALA A 110 2.01 7.20 -13.09
CA ALA A 110 1.79 8.09 -14.25
C ALA A 110 0.43 7.85 -14.94
N PHE A 111 -0.26 6.77 -14.58
CA PHE A 111 -1.56 6.37 -15.12
C PHE A 111 -2.68 6.75 -14.13
N ASP A 112 -3.59 7.61 -14.59
CA ASP A 112 -4.78 8.00 -13.84
C ASP A 112 -5.82 6.87 -13.86
N LEU A 113 -6.12 6.31 -12.69
CA LEU A 113 -7.12 5.25 -12.52
C LEU A 113 -8.54 5.81 -12.34
N ALA A 114 -8.72 7.12 -12.15
CA ALA A 114 -10.04 7.73 -11.93
C ALA A 114 -11.04 7.45 -13.08
N PRO A 115 -10.65 7.47 -14.37
CA PRO A 115 -11.55 7.09 -15.46
C PRO A 115 -12.03 5.64 -15.36
N LEU A 116 -11.14 4.71 -14.99
CA LEU A 116 -11.48 3.30 -14.82
C LEU A 116 -12.36 3.05 -13.59
N ALA A 117 -12.13 3.80 -12.50
CA ALA A 117 -12.97 3.75 -11.30
C ALA A 117 -14.39 4.22 -11.62
N ASN A 118 -14.53 5.32 -12.35
CA ASN A 118 -15.82 5.84 -12.81
C ASN A 118 -16.52 4.86 -13.75
N LYS A 119 -15.79 4.25 -14.69
CA LYS A 119 -16.34 3.22 -15.60
C LYS A 119 -16.85 2.01 -14.83
N LEU A 120 -16.08 1.51 -13.87
CA LEU A 120 -16.47 0.36 -13.04
C LEU A 120 -17.68 0.69 -12.15
N SER A 121 -17.77 1.92 -11.64
CA SER A 121 -18.93 2.38 -10.87
C SER A 121 -20.20 2.43 -11.74
N ALA A 122 -20.11 3.00 -12.95
CA ALA A 122 -21.23 3.05 -13.90
C ALA A 122 -21.70 1.65 -14.33
N LEU A 123 -20.76 0.74 -14.62
CA LEU A 123 -21.09 -0.66 -14.94
C LEU A 123 -21.79 -1.35 -13.77
N ARG A 124 -21.36 -1.09 -12.54
CA ARG A 124 -22.00 -1.65 -11.34
C ARG A 124 -23.42 -1.13 -11.16
N GLU A 125 -23.67 0.15 -11.37
CA GLU A 125 -25.02 0.72 -11.30
C GLU A 125 -25.95 0.11 -12.36
N ALA A 126 -25.46 -0.01 -13.60
CA ALA A 126 -26.19 -0.68 -14.68
C ALA A 126 -26.46 -2.17 -14.37
N ALA A 127 -25.49 -2.87 -13.78
CA ALA A 127 -25.62 -4.27 -13.35
C ALA A 127 -26.64 -4.45 -12.22
N LEU A 128 -26.73 -3.49 -11.28
CA LEU A 128 -27.73 -3.56 -10.20
C LEU A 128 -29.17 -3.46 -10.73
N LEU A 129 -29.38 -2.69 -11.80
CA LEU A 129 -30.67 -2.54 -12.49
C LEU A 129 -30.99 -3.74 -13.39
N SER A 130 -30.03 -4.16 -14.22
CA SER A 130 -30.20 -5.21 -15.23
C SER A 130 -30.01 -6.64 -14.69
N LYS A 131 -29.41 -6.79 -13.51
CA LYS A 131 -28.94 -8.06 -12.91
C LYS A 131 -27.86 -8.78 -13.72
N ASP A 132 -27.24 -8.14 -14.71
CA ASP A 132 -26.11 -8.66 -15.46
C ASP A 132 -24.78 -8.10 -14.91
N PHE A 133 -23.98 -8.96 -14.27
CA PHE A 133 -22.70 -8.58 -13.67
C PHE A 133 -21.48 -8.93 -14.54
N ASN A 134 -21.68 -9.49 -15.73
CA ASN A 134 -20.59 -9.99 -16.57
C ASN A 134 -19.58 -8.89 -16.93
N ALA A 135 -20.06 -7.69 -17.26
CA ALA A 135 -19.21 -6.55 -17.60
C ALA A 135 -18.42 -6.02 -16.39
N VAL A 136 -19.00 -6.09 -15.18
CA VAL A 136 -18.33 -5.71 -13.93
C VAL A 136 -17.21 -6.70 -13.61
N ASP A 137 -17.50 -8.00 -13.72
CA ASP A 137 -16.53 -9.05 -13.48
C ASP A 137 -15.38 -9.02 -14.51
N ALA A 138 -15.69 -8.80 -15.79
CA ALA A 138 -14.68 -8.66 -16.83
C ALA A 138 -13.70 -7.50 -16.58
N LEU A 139 -14.22 -6.30 -16.27
CA LEU A 139 -13.37 -5.14 -15.98
C LEU A 139 -12.59 -5.33 -14.68
N LYS A 140 -13.21 -5.91 -13.65
CA LYS A 140 -12.53 -6.23 -12.39
C LYS A 140 -11.39 -7.22 -12.60
N SER A 141 -11.59 -8.27 -13.39
CA SER A 141 -10.54 -9.25 -13.72
C SER A 141 -9.39 -8.60 -14.48
N ALA A 142 -9.68 -7.71 -15.43
CA ALA A 142 -8.64 -6.98 -16.17
C ALA A 142 -7.82 -6.05 -15.25
N LEU A 143 -8.48 -5.31 -14.36
CA LEU A 143 -7.83 -4.46 -13.35
C LEU A 143 -6.91 -5.28 -12.44
N VAL A 144 -7.39 -6.42 -11.93
CA VAL A 144 -6.58 -7.32 -11.09
C VAL A 144 -5.40 -7.92 -11.87
N ALA A 145 -5.59 -8.27 -13.15
CA ALA A 145 -4.51 -8.78 -14.01
C ALA A 145 -3.43 -7.73 -14.34
N ALA A 146 -3.82 -6.45 -14.31
CA ALA A 146 -2.91 -5.31 -14.39
C ALA A 146 -2.28 -4.94 -13.03
N GLY A 147 -2.57 -5.69 -11.96
CA GLY A 147 -2.03 -5.44 -10.63
C GLY A 147 -2.72 -4.32 -9.87
N VAL A 148 -3.96 -3.94 -10.22
CA VAL A 148 -4.77 -2.96 -9.48
C VAL A 148 -5.59 -3.66 -8.40
N GLU A 149 -5.52 -3.16 -7.17
CA GLU A 149 -6.42 -3.53 -6.09
C GLU A 149 -7.77 -2.79 -6.24
N VAL A 150 -8.85 -3.56 -6.36
CA VAL A 150 -10.21 -3.05 -6.52
C VAL A 150 -10.97 -3.16 -5.19
N ARG A 151 -11.33 -2.02 -4.60
CA ARG A 151 -12.19 -1.99 -3.41
C ARG A 151 -13.56 -1.41 -3.77
N MET A 152 -14.60 -2.20 -3.58
CA MET A 152 -15.99 -1.78 -3.77
C MET A 152 -16.68 -1.67 -2.42
N SER A 153 -17.29 -0.51 -2.15
CA SER A 153 -18.09 -0.27 -0.94
C SER A 153 -19.46 0.30 -1.30
N LYS A 154 -20.27 0.62 -0.29
CA LYS A 154 -21.49 1.43 -0.51
C LYS A 154 -21.18 2.88 -0.88
N ALA A 155 -19.99 3.39 -0.53
CA ALA A 155 -19.57 4.76 -0.81
C ALA A 155 -19.04 4.94 -2.24
N GLY A 156 -18.62 3.85 -2.91
CA GLY A 156 -18.13 3.92 -4.28
C GLY A 156 -17.17 2.80 -4.65
N VAL A 157 -16.42 3.02 -5.73
CA VAL A 157 -15.31 2.19 -6.20
C VAL A 157 -14.01 2.96 -5.95
N ASP A 158 -13.07 2.29 -5.31
CA ASP A 158 -11.72 2.79 -5.08
C ASP A 158 -10.73 1.83 -5.76
N LEU A 159 -9.84 2.40 -6.59
CA LEU A 159 -8.82 1.66 -7.34
C LEU A 159 -7.44 2.14 -6.88
N THR A 160 -6.63 1.20 -6.42
CA THR A 160 -5.26 1.49 -5.99
C THR A 160 -4.26 0.62 -6.75
N PRO A 161 -3.14 1.17 -7.26
CA PRO A 161 -2.08 0.37 -7.85
C PRO A 161 -1.49 -0.56 -6.78
N GLY A 162 -1.55 -1.87 -7.02
CA GLY A 162 -0.95 -2.90 -6.18
C GLY A 162 0.49 -3.20 -6.60
N THR A 163 1.04 -4.30 -6.07
CA THR A 163 2.38 -4.75 -6.46
C THR A 163 2.38 -5.42 -7.82
N GLY A 164 3.38 -5.10 -8.65
CA GLY A 164 3.44 -5.57 -10.03
C GLY A 164 2.42 -4.86 -10.93
N PHE A 165 1.98 -3.66 -10.54
CA PHE A 165 1.13 -2.82 -11.37
C PHE A 165 1.79 -2.56 -12.72
N ASP A 166 1.05 -2.82 -13.79
CA ASP A 166 1.49 -2.66 -15.17
C ASP A 166 0.49 -1.79 -15.92
N ALA A 167 0.83 -0.51 -16.08
CA ALA A 167 -0.01 0.48 -16.77
C ALA A 167 -0.27 0.10 -18.24
N ALA A 168 0.67 -0.60 -18.89
CA ALA A 168 0.51 -0.99 -20.29
C ALA A 168 -0.65 -1.98 -20.48
N LYS A 169 -0.95 -2.80 -19.47
CA LYS A 169 -2.12 -3.71 -19.48
C LYS A 169 -3.45 -2.99 -19.35
N LEU A 170 -3.45 -1.71 -18.99
CA LEU A 170 -4.64 -0.87 -18.89
C LEU A 170 -4.87 -0.01 -20.14
N GLU A 171 -3.90 0.06 -21.05
CA GLU A 171 -4.05 0.79 -22.31
C GLU A 171 -5.13 0.10 -23.18
N GLY A 172 -6.25 0.80 -23.39
CA GLY A 172 -7.37 0.33 -24.21
C GLY A 172 -8.55 -0.26 -23.44
N LEU A 173 -8.52 -0.28 -22.11
CA LEU A 173 -9.66 -0.67 -21.25
C LEU A 173 -10.74 0.41 -21.10
#